data_AF-A0A7M5XEP3-F1
#
_entry.id   AF-A0A7M5XEP3-F1
#
_cell.length_a   1.000
_cell.length_b   1.000
_cell.length_c   1.000
_cell.angle_alpha   90.00
_cell.angle_beta   90.00
_cell.angle_gamma   90.00
#
_symmetry.space_group_name_H-M   'P 1'
#
loop_
_entity.id
_entity.type
_entity.pdbx_description
1 polymer ?
#
loop_
_entity_poly.entity_id
_entity_poly.type
_entity_poly.pdbx_seq_one_letter_code
_entity_poly.pdbx_strand_id
1 'polypeptide(L)'
;MAEEIKAQTFPNIQDNDSSSQLGSNASNEVLKEQDADVIGKTASMINVEEDKDESIVKDIPKTELEKMTPSWKTKIIEKIPAEELEGLSKNQKKKLFKKKIFEETRHERRQEERSRRKEKRKKEKELGLEVPRKLRAKHFKNIEYRDPNIVIDLDFYELMNETDVRMVVKQVNSCYSINRKAKHPVHLHATSFHGPLKDLFVKLQPGSPHWDFHFQEKDYIDLFQKEKIVYLSSDSDNVLEKMDENKVYVIGGLVDHNQHKGLCLKRAQEKGLAHAKLPINKFISLSTRKVLTINHVFEILSKNLETRDWKESFFSVLPKRKGIEDKKEEVVVAT
;
A
#
# COMPACT_ATOMS: atom_id res chain seq x y z
N MET A 1 -58.38 -34.23 1.05
CA MET A 1 -57.12 -34.28 1.83
C MET A 1 -56.15 -33.33 1.14
N ALA A 2 -56.15 -32.01 1.37
CA ALA A 2 -56.64 -31.20 2.50
C ALA A 2 -55.83 -31.38 3.81
N GLU A 3 -54.88 -30.46 3.99
CA GLU A 3 -54.11 -30.00 5.18
C GLU A 3 -53.00 -29.10 4.57
N GLU A 4 -52.96 -27.77 4.60
CA GLU A 4 -53.49 -26.69 5.47
C GLU A 4 -52.70 -26.44 6.78
N ILE A 5 -52.65 -25.14 7.15
CA ILE A 5 -52.04 -24.52 8.36
C ILE A 5 -50.49 -24.35 8.27
N LYS A 6 -49.89 -23.15 8.38
CA LYS A 6 -50.40 -21.76 8.56
C LYS A 6 -49.37 -20.71 8.09
N ALA A 7 -49.78 -19.44 7.96
CA ALA A 7 -48.92 -18.24 7.91
C ALA A 7 -49.18 -17.34 9.13
N GLN A 8 -48.18 -16.58 9.60
CA GLN A 8 -48.33 -15.60 10.69
C GLN A 8 -48.35 -14.17 10.15
N THR A 9 -49.41 -13.44 10.47
CA THR A 9 -49.57 -12.00 10.25
C THR A 9 -49.12 -11.21 11.48
N PHE A 10 -48.55 -10.02 11.26
CA PHE A 10 -48.32 -9.02 12.30
C PHE A 10 -49.29 -7.83 12.11
N PRO A 11 -49.77 -7.19 13.19
CA PRO A 11 -50.82 -6.20 13.11
C PRO A 11 -50.34 -4.82 12.64
N ASN A 12 -51.23 -4.13 11.95
CA ASN A 12 -51.11 -2.74 11.52
C ASN A 12 -51.70 -1.83 12.61
N ILE A 13 -50.97 -0.78 13.05
CA ILE A 13 -51.52 0.29 13.89
C ILE A 13 -51.03 1.64 13.35
N GLN A 14 -51.94 2.62 13.41
CA GLN A 14 -51.98 3.79 12.55
C GLN A 14 -51.05 4.94 12.97
N ASP A 15 -50.88 5.82 11.99
CA ASP A 15 -50.45 7.21 12.08
C ASP A 15 -50.97 7.95 13.32
N ASN A 16 -50.16 8.86 13.85
CA ASN A 16 -50.70 10.13 14.32
C ASN A 16 -49.70 11.26 14.07
N ASP A 17 -50.12 12.21 13.23
CA ASP A 17 -49.38 13.40 12.86
C ASP A 17 -49.70 14.52 13.87
N SER A 18 -48.70 15.32 14.26
CA SER A 18 -48.85 16.42 15.22
C SER A 18 -47.68 17.38 15.11
N SER A 19 -47.74 18.24 14.10
CA SER A 19 -46.85 19.39 13.97
C SER A 19 -47.19 20.49 15.00
N SER A 20 -46.16 21.09 15.59
CA SER A 20 -46.24 22.48 16.08
C SER A 20 -44.85 23.13 16.03
N GLN A 21 -44.80 24.33 15.46
CA GLN A 21 -43.61 25.18 15.36
C GLN A 21 -43.65 26.28 16.43
N LEU A 22 -42.47 26.90 16.66
CA LEU A 22 -42.21 28.34 16.97
C LEU A 22 -41.42 28.63 18.27
N GLY A 23 -40.57 29.66 18.20
CA GLY A 23 -39.83 30.26 19.33
C GLY A 23 -38.36 29.83 19.43
N SER A 24 -37.37 30.31 18.69
CA SER A 24 -36.86 31.69 18.48
C SER A 24 -36.02 32.30 19.63
N ASN A 25 -34.74 32.55 19.31
CA ASN A 25 -33.86 33.63 19.80
C ASN A 25 -33.26 33.60 21.22
N ALA A 26 -31.94 33.34 21.23
CA ALA A 26 -30.85 34.26 21.60
C ALA A 26 -30.69 34.75 23.05
N SER A 27 -29.54 34.37 23.62
CA SER A 27 -28.52 35.17 24.37
C SER A 27 -27.54 34.15 24.99
N ASN A 28 -26.27 34.00 24.59
CA ASN A 28 -25.19 35.00 24.50
C ASN A 28 -25.30 36.07 25.62
N GLU A 29 -24.58 35.88 26.72
CA GLU A 29 -23.25 36.49 26.88
C GLU A 29 -22.47 36.02 28.12
N VAL A 30 -21.13 36.05 27.99
CA VAL A 30 -20.10 36.23 29.04
C VAL A 30 -20.09 35.27 30.26
N LEU A 31 -19.15 34.32 30.23
CA LEU A 31 -18.04 34.33 31.19
C LEU A 31 -16.71 34.15 30.44
N LYS A 32 -15.71 34.92 30.86
CA LYS A 32 -14.40 35.07 30.21
C LYS A 32 -13.32 34.21 30.87
N GLU A 33 -12.31 33.88 30.06
CA GLU A 33 -10.87 33.88 30.40
C GLU A 33 -10.46 33.42 31.81
N GLN A 34 -10.21 32.11 31.95
CA GLN A 34 -8.97 31.59 32.54
C GLN A 34 -8.75 30.12 32.13
N ASP A 35 -7.55 29.60 32.35
CA ASP A 35 -7.08 28.24 32.05
C ASP A 35 -6.93 27.84 30.57
N ALA A 36 -6.21 28.69 29.83
CA ALA A 36 -5.52 28.30 28.60
C ALA A 36 -4.12 27.70 28.91
N ASP A 37 -4.05 26.56 29.60
CA ASP A 37 -2.86 25.68 29.58
C ASP A 37 -3.26 24.21 29.84
N VAL A 38 -2.40 23.27 29.42
CA VAL A 38 -2.52 21.81 29.61
C VAL A 38 -3.67 21.12 28.85
N ILE A 39 -3.50 20.95 27.53
CA ILE A 39 -3.53 19.63 26.82
C ILE A 39 -2.81 19.83 25.47
N GLY A 40 -1.48 19.81 25.54
CA GLY A 40 -0.61 20.10 24.38
C GLY A 40 0.78 19.45 24.50
N LYS A 41 0.89 18.29 25.19
CA LYS A 41 2.18 17.68 25.55
C LYS A 41 2.22 16.14 25.40
N THR A 42 2.05 15.62 24.18
CA THR A 42 2.57 14.28 23.78
C THR A 42 3.01 14.20 22.31
N ALA A 43 3.58 15.27 21.75
CA ALA A 43 4.09 15.29 20.37
C ALA A 43 5.41 16.09 20.21
N SER A 44 6.13 16.32 21.31
CA SER A 44 7.35 17.15 21.35
C SER A 44 8.52 16.39 21.98
N MET A 45 9.11 15.45 21.22
CA MET A 45 10.50 14.99 21.39
C MET A 45 10.92 14.23 20.13
N ILE A 46 12.05 14.65 19.54
CA ILE A 46 12.57 14.35 18.20
C ILE A 46 12.09 15.35 17.12
N ASN A 47 12.21 16.65 17.42
CA ASN A 47 13.02 17.49 16.54
C ASN A 47 14.45 17.41 17.11
N VAL A 48 15.34 16.72 16.41
CA VAL A 48 16.77 17.06 16.48
C VAL A 48 16.93 18.07 15.37
N GLU A 49 17.20 19.31 15.72
CA GLU A 49 17.43 20.37 14.75
C GLU A 49 18.61 19.98 13.86
N GLU A 50 18.45 20.14 12.54
CA GLU A 50 19.56 20.01 11.60
C GLU A 50 20.41 21.28 11.70
N ASP A 51 21.22 21.35 12.76
CA ASP A 51 22.27 22.36 12.84
C ASP A 51 23.28 22.14 11.70
N LYS A 52 23.26 23.10 10.78
CA LYS A 52 24.18 23.19 9.67
C LYS A 52 25.53 23.66 10.19
N ASP A 53 26.41 22.71 10.51
CA ASP A 53 27.83 23.01 10.56
C ASP A 53 28.67 21.88 9.93
N GLU A 54 28.84 21.95 8.61
CA GLU A 54 29.67 21.01 7.83
C GLU A 54 31.18 21.23 8.03
N SER A 55 31.60 22.11 8.96
CA SER A 55 33.01 22.44 9.17
C SER A 55 33.76 21.52 10.16
N ILE A 56 33.05 20.86 11.10
CA ILE A 56 33.67 20.18 12.26
C ILE A 56 33.73 18.64 12.11
N VAL A 57 34.30 18.13 11.00
CA VAL A 57 34.55 16.66 10.84
C VAL A 57 35.88 16.34 10.16
N LYS A 58 36.92 17.15 10.40
CA LYS A 58 38.28 16.87 9.91
C LYS A 58 39.25 16.36 10.97
N ASP A 59 39.15 16.82 12.22
CA ASP A 59 40.13 16.50 13.27
C ASP A 59 39.49 16.02 14.59
N ILE A 60 38.56 15.06 14.50
CA ILE A 60 38.06 14.33 15.69
C ILE A 60 38.90 13.06 15.88
N PRO A 61 39.68 12.94 16.97
CA PRO A 61 40.46 11.74 17.26
C PRO A 61 39.58 10.48 17.33
N LYS A 62 40.14 9.34 16.92
CA LYS A 62 39.43 8.03 16.88
C LYS A 62 38.77 7.68 18.23
N THR A 63 39.38 8.13 19.33
CA THR A 63 38.95 7.97 20.73
C THR A 63 37.76 8.83 21.17
N GLU A 64 37.31 9.82 20.37
CA GLU A 64 36.09 10.58 20.64
C GLU A 64 34.87 10.03 19.89
N LEU A 65 35.08 9.44 18.72
CA LEU A 65 34.01 8.76 17.96
C LEU A 65 33.45 7.55 18.74
N GLU A 66 34.30 6.88 19.53
CA GLU A 66 33.92 5.83 20.48
C GLU A 66 33.04 6.34 21.64
N LYS A 67 33.19 7.60 22.05
CA LYS A 67 32.39 8.19 23.16
C LYS A 67 30.97 8.58 22.73
N MET A 68 30.78 8.94 21.45
CA MET A 68 29.48 9.36 20.90
C MET A 68 28.64 8.21 20.30
N THR A 69 29.20 6.99 20.23
CA THR A 69 28.48 5.82 19.74
C THR A 69 28.08 4.90 20.89
N PRO A 70 26.79 4.51 21.03
CA PRO A 70 26.38 3.51 22.03
C PRO A 70 27.25 2.26 21.91
N SER A 71 27.88 1.82 23.00
CA SER A 71 28.91 0.78 23.03
C SER A 71 28.59 -0.49 22.21
N TRP A 72 27.30 -0.87 22.15
CA TRP A 72 26.85 -2.02 21.36
C TRP A 72 26.99 -1.81 19.83
N LYS A 73 26.89 -0.57 19.32
CA LYS A 73 27.10 -0.26 17.90
C LYS A 73 28.57 -0.39 17.53
N THR A 74 29.47 0.09 18.38
CA THR A 74 30.92 0.03 18.19
C THR A 74 31.36 -1.43 18.09
N LYS A 75 30.90 -2.28 19.03
CA LYS A 75 31.10 -3.74 19.01
C LYS A 75 30.56 -4.46 17.77
N ILE A 76 29.58 -3.91 17.05
CA ILE A 76 29.10 -4.48 15.77
C ILE A 76 29.95 -3.98 14.60
N ILE A 77 30.43 -2.74 14.65
CA ILE A 77 31.32 -2.17 13.63
C ILE A 77 32.69 -2.84 13.68
N GLU A 78 33.23 -3.11 14.87
CA GLU A 78 34.50 -3.80 15.09
C GLU A 78 34.53 -5.25 14.54
N LYS A 79 33.37 -5.91 14.43
CA LYS A 79 33.26 -7.25 13.82
C LYS A 79 33.36 -7.24 12.29
N ILE A 80 33.43 -6.07 11.64
CA ILE A 80 33.47 -5.97 10.18
C ILE A 80 34.93 -6.08 9.74
N PRO A 81 35.30 -7.09 8.92
CA PRO A 81 36.68 -7.26 8.45
C PRO A 81 37.22 -6.02 7.73
N ALA A 82 38.53 -5.78 7.83
CA ALA A 82 39.16 -4.60 7.23
C ALA A 82 39.05 -4.62 5.70
N GLU A 83 39.04 -5.82 5.12
CA GLU A 83 38.89 -6.13 3.70
C GLU A 83 37.50 -5.72 3.18
N GLU A 84 36.44 -5.86 4.00
CA GLU A 84 35.09 -5.33 3.66
C GLU A 84 35.04 -3.80 3.63
N LEU A 85 36.09 -3.12 4.12
CA LEU A 85 36.20 -1.66 4.22
C LEU A 85 37.25 -1.08 3.27
N GLU A 86 38.05 -1.90 2.61
CA GLU A 86 39.05 -1.42 1.65
C GLU A 86 38.37 -0.88 0.37
N GLY A 87 38.98 0.12 -0.27
CA GLY A 87 38.41 0.80 -1.47
C GLY A 87 37.10 1.59 -1.26
N LEU A 88 36.35 1.39 -0.17
CA LEU A 88 35.07 2.07 0.05
C LEU A 88 35.22 3.52 0.52
N SER A 89 34.44 4.42 -0.10
CA SER A 89 34.30 5.82 0.34
C SER A 89 33.68 5.95 1.74
N LYS A 90 33.85 7.11 2.38
CA LYS A 90 33.25 7.43 3.69
C LYS A 90 31.72 7.16 3.73
N ASN A 91 31.01 7.48 2.64
CA ASN A 91 29.57 7.26 2.54
C ASN A 91 29.19 5.78 2.35
N GLN A 92 29.97 5.00 1.58
CA GLN A 92 29.76 3.56 1.45
C GLN A 92 30.01 2.84 2.78
N LYS A 93 31.09 3.19 3.51
CA LYS A 93 31.38 2.68 4.86
C LYS A 93 30.22 2.97 5.83
N LYS A 94 29.74 4.22 5.87
CA LYS A 94 28.57 4.64 6.68
C LYS A 94 27.30 3.85 6.31
N LYS A 95 27.10 3.49 5.04
CA LYS A 95 25.97 2.66 4.58
C LYS A 95 26.13 1.19 5.00
N LEU A 96 27.33 0.62 4.92
CA LEU A 96 27.63 -0.75 5.35
C LEU A 96 27.47 -0.91 6.87
N PHE A 97 28.01 0.02 7.66
CA PHE A 97 27.85 0.04 9.12
C PHE A 97 26.38 0.10 9.53
N LYS A 98 25.59 1.01 8.94
CA LYS A 98 24.14 1.09 9.17
C LYS A 98 23.41 -0.22 8.81
N LYS A 99 23.84 -0.92 7.76
CA LYS A 99 23.27 -2.21 7.33
C LYS A 99 23.58 -3.32 8.35
N LYS A 100 24.85 -3.54 8.70
CA LYS A 100 25.26 -4.59 9.66
C LYS A 100 24.63 -4.36 11.05
N ILE A 101 24.62 -3.11 11.54
CA ILE A 101 23.90 -2.70 12.77
C ILE A 101 22.41 -3.04 12.70
N PHE A 102 21.75 -2.77 11.57
CA PHE A 102 20.34 -3.09 11.38
C PHE A 102 20.08 -4.60 11.31
N GLU A 103 20.97 -5.36 10.69
CA GLU A 103 20.88 -6.82 10.54
C GLU A 103 21.01 -7.53 11.90
N GLU A 104 22.01 -7.17 12.71
CA GLU A 104 22.25 -7.74 14.04
C GLU A 104 21.09 -7.40 15.02
N THR A 105 20.74 -6.11 15.16
CA THR A 105 19.69 -5.66 16.11
C THR A 105 18.25 -5.88 15.62
N ARG A 106 18.08 -6.41 14.40
CA ARG A 106 16.78 -6.67 13.77
C ARG A 106 15.80 -7.42 14.67
N HIS A 107 16.31 -8.38 15.44
CA HIS A 107 15.50 -9.25 16.29
C HIS A 107 15.08 -8.53 17.59
N GLU A 108 16.01 -7.86 18.26
CA GLU A 108 15.77 -7.06 19.46
C GLU A 108 14.79 -5.91 19.18
N ARG A 109 15.02 -5.13 18.12
CA ARG A 109 14.14 -4.01 17.73
C ARG A 109 12.71 -4.47 17.43
N ARG A 110 12.53 -5.67 16.86
CA ARG A 110 11.20 -6.29 16.67
C ARG A 110 10.56 -6.69 18.00
N GLN A 111 11.31 -7.13 19.00
CA GLN A 111 10.79 -7.46 20.32
C GLN A 111 10.39 -6.19 21.08
N GLU A 112 11.25 -5.16 21.08
CA GLU A 112 11.01 -3.85 21.67
C GLU A 112 9.79 -3.14 21.03
N GLU A 113 9.68 -3.14 19.70
CA GLU A 113 8.51 -2.56 19.04
C GLU A 113 7.22 -3.35 19.37
N ARG A 114 7.32 -4.68 19.56
CA ARG A 114 6.20 -5.51 20.02
C ARG A 114 5.82 -5.20 21.48
N SER A 115 6.76 -5.00 22.40
CA SER A 115 6.47 -4.66 23.80
C SER A 115 5.88 -3.26 23.89
N ARG A 116 6.52 -2.25 23.27
CA ARG A 116 6.01 -0.87 23.17
C ARG A 116 4.58 -0.81 22.61
N ARG A 117 4.28 -1.63 21.59
CA ARG A 117 2.92 -1.70 21.00
C ARG A 117 1.92 -2.48 21.86
N LYS A 118 2.35 -3.40 22.73
CA LYS A 118 1.49 -4.02 23.75
C LYS A 118 1.18 -3.01 24.85
N GLU A 119 2.18 -2.28 25.33
CA GLU A 119 2.04 -1.29 26.39
C GLU A 119 1.17 -0.10 25.95
N LYS A 120 1.38 0.44 24.74
CA LYS A 120 0.51 1.49 24.18
C LYS A 120 -0.95 1.04 24.17
N ARG A 121 -1.24 -0.20 23.78
CA ARG A 121 -2.61 -0.76 23.82
C ARG A 121 -3.15 -0.98 25.23
N LYS A 122 -2.28 -1.22 26.22
CA LYS A 122 -2.70 -1.30 27.62
C LYS A 122 -3.19 0.08 28.08
N LYS A 123 -2.39 1.12 27.82
CA LYS A 123 -2.73 2.53 28.08
C LYS A 123 -3.98 3.00 27.32
N GLU A 124 -4.09 2.69 26.02
CA GLU A 124 -5.29 3.00 25.20
C GLU A 124 -6.57 2.36 25.79
N LYS A 125 -6.49 1.13 26.31
CA LYS A 125 -7.60 0.46 27.01
C LYS A 125 -7.91 1.07 28.37
N GLU A 126 -6.88 1.40 29.15
CA GLU A 126 -7.00 2.04 30.48
C GLU A 126 -7.65 3.43 30.36
N LEU A 127 -7.44 4.13 29.24
CA LEU A 127 -8.05 5.41 28.91
C LEU A 127 -9.47 5.29 28.28
N GLY A 128 -10.05 4.08 28.19
CA GLY A 128 -11.39 3.88 27.65
C GLY A 128 -11.55 4.16 26.14
N LEU A 129 -10.46 4.41 25.42
CA LEU A 129 -10.50 4.67 23.98
C LEU A 129 -10.87 3.39 23.23
N GLU A 130 -11.80 3.46 22.28
CA GLU A 130 -12.10 2.35 21.38
C GLU A 130 -10.84 1.97 20.59
N VAL A 131 -10.17 0.89 21.02
CA VAL A 131 -9.06 0.32 20.27
C VAL A 131 -9.64 -0.29 19.00
N PRO A 132 -9.31 0.23 17.79
CA PRO A 132 -9.92 -0.26 16.56
C PRO A 132 -9.73 -1.76 16.47
N ARG A 133 -10.84 -2.50 16.46
CA ARG A 133 -10.83 -3.96 16.45
C ARG A 133 -10.03 -4.38 15.24
N LYS A 134 -8.80 -4.88 15.45
CA LYS A 134 -8.00 -5.45 14.38
C LYS A 134 -8.90 -6.45 13.66
N LEU A 135 -9.27 -6.13 12.42
CA LEU A 135 -9.85 -7.10 11.51
C LEU A 135 -8.91 -8.29 11.54
N ARG A 136 -9.34 -9.39 12.19
CA ARG A 136 -8.60 -10.64 12.12
C ARG A 136 -8.58 -10.96 10.64
N ALA A 137 -7.39 -11.12 10.06
CA ALA A 137 -7.27 -11.64 8.71
C ALA A 137 -8.16 -12.89 8.64
N LYS A 138 -9.10 -12.92 7.68
CA LYS A 138 -10.11 -13.98 7.57
C LYS A 138 -9.40 -15.32 7.72
N HIS A 139 -9.94 -16.20 8.56
CA HIS A 139 -9.29 -17.47 8.89
C HIS A 139 -9.04 -18.24 7.58
N PHE A 140 -7.79 -18.64 7.34
CA PHE A 140 -7.27 -18.99 6.01
C PHE A 140 -8.08 -20.08 5.28
N LYS A 141 -8.81 -20.92 6.01
CA LYS A 141 -9.46 -22.14 5.49
C LYS A 141 -10.68 -21.89 4.61
N ASN A 142 -11.29 -20.70 4.65
CA ASN A 142 -12.57 -20.41 3.97
C ASN A 142 -12.50 -19.12 3.12
N ILE A 143 -11.37 -18.86 2.45
CA ILE A 143 -11.30 -17.75 1.48
C ILE A 143 -11.81 -18.26 0.13
N GLU A 144 -13.02 -17.85 -0.23
CA GLU A 144 -13.54 -17.93 -1.59
C GLU A 144 -12.91 -16.80 -2.41
N TYR A 145 -12.03 -17.16 -3.34
CA TYR A 145 -11.50 -16.21 -4.32
C TYR A 145 -12.53 -15.97 -5.41
N ARG A 146 -12.50 -14.78 -5.98
CA ARG A 146 -13.41 -14.32 -7.02
C ARG A 146 -12.61 -14.01 -8.27
N ASP A 147 -13.27 -14.16 -9.40
CA ASP A 147 -12.82 -13.60 -10.66
C ASP A 147 -12.94 -12.06 -10.65
N PRO A 148 -12.17 -11.33 -11.48
CA PRO A 148 -11.19 -11.82 -12.45
C PRO A 148 -9.86 -12.24 -11.83
N ASN A 149 -9.04 -12.93 -12.63
CA ASN A 149 -7.64 -13.19 -12.30
C ASN A 149 -6.82 -11.90 -12.47
N ILE A 150 -5.91 -11.60 -11.54
CA ILE A 150 -4.97 -10.47 -11.64
C ILE A 150 -3.55 -11.01 -11.60
N VAL A 151 -2.71 -10.55 -12.53
CA VAL A 151 -1.33 -10.99 -12.72
C VAL A 151 -0.38 -9.83 -12.52
N ILE A 152 0.75 -10.09 -11.85
CA ILE A 152 1.91 -9.20 -11.82
C ILE A 152 2.99 -9.83 -12.70
N ASP A 153 3.29 -9.19 -13.83
CA ASP A 153 4.34 -9.60 -14.77
C ASP A 153 5.71 -9.19 -14.22
N LEU A 154 6.56 -10.15 -13.83
CA LEU A 154 7.86 -9.88 -13.23
C LEU A 154 9.05 -9.99 -14.21
N ASP A 155 8.79 -10.11 -15.53
CA ASP A 155 9.82 -10.18 -16.58
C ASP A 155 10.52 -8.82 -16.85
N PHE A 156 10.92 -8.12 -15.79
CA PHE A 156 11.51 -6.78 -15.87
C PHE A 156 12.81 -6.65 -15.08
N TYR A 157 13.35 -7.76 -14.56
CA TYR A 157 14.49 -7.76 -13.65
C TYR A 157 15.72 -7.03 -14.22
N GLU A 158 16.09 -7.30 -15.48
CA GLU A 158 17.25 -6.68 -16.15
C GLU A 158 17.13 -5.16 -16.39
N LEU A 159 15.93 -4.58 -16.21
CA LEU A 159 15.68 -3.14 -16.32
C LEU A 159 15.71 -2.41 -14.97
N MET A 160 15.96 -3.13 -13.87
CA MET A 160 15.90 -2.59 -12.51
C MET A 160 17.20 -2.88 -11.75
N ASN A 161 17.74 -1.86 -11.07
CA ASN A 161 18.76 -2.09 -10.07
C ASN A 161 18.15 -2.74 -8.81
N GLU A 162 18.99 -3.30 -7.94
CA GLU A 162 18.57 -4.00 -6.72
C GLU A 162 17.65 -3.16 -5.79
N THR A 163 17.77 -1.83 -5.80
CA THR A 163 16.90 -0.94 -5.00
C THR A 163 15.48 -0.91 -5.55
N ASP A 164 15.33 -0.88 -6.87
CA ASP A 164 14.03 -0.88 -7.54
C ASP A 164 13.37 -2.26 -7.49
N VAL A 165 14.14 -3.36 -7.63
CA VAL A 165 13.64 -4.72 -7.38
C VAL A 165 13.17 -4.86 -5.92
N ARG A 166 13.89 -4.30 -4.95
CA ARG A 166 13.44 -4.23 -3.54
C ARG A 166 12.15 -3.41 -3.36
N MET A 167 11.85 -2.47 -4.26
CA MET A 167 10.56 -1.76 -4.27
C MET A 167 9.45 -2.61 -4.90
N VAL A 168 9.71 -3.35 -5.98
CA VAL A 168 8.77 -4.33 -6.55
C VAL A 168 8.36 -5.36 -5.49
N VAL A 169 9.32 -6.00 -4.80
CA VAL A 169 9.04 -6.98 -3.74
C VAL A 169 8.14 -6.40 -2.64
N LYS A 170 8.38 -5.14 -2.22
CA LYS A 170 7.52 -4.44 -1.25
C LYS A 170 6.11 -4.21 -1.79
N GLN A 171 5.97 -3.83 -3.05
CA GLN A 171 4.67 -3.56 -3.68
C GLN A 171 3.87 -4.85 -3.87
N VAL A 172 4.47 -5.94 -4.34
CA VAL A 172 3.84 -7.27 -4.45
C VAL A 172 3.37 -7.77 -3.09
N ASN A 173 4.18 -7.63 -2.05
CA ASN A 173 3.78 -7.91 -0.67
C ASN A 173 2.59 -7.04 -0.19
N SER A 174 2.51 -5.79 -0.65
CA SER A 174 1.35 -4.94 -0.40
C SER A 174 0.11 -5.46 -1.14
N CYS A 175 0.20 -5.83 -2.42
CA CYS A 175 -0.91 -6.44 -3.19
C CYS A 175 -1.48 -7.66 -2.45
N TYR A 176 -0.62 -8.60 -2.04
CA TYR A 176 -1.00 -9.74 -1.20
C TYR A 176 -1.72 -9.29 0.08
N SER A 177 -1.13 -8.34 0.82
CA SER A 177 -1.69 -7.82 2.07
C SER A 177 -3.00 -7.05 1.91
N ILE A 178 -3.31 -6.56 0.71
CA ILE A 178 -4.57 -5.89 0.35
C ILE A 178 -5.59 -6.97 -0.01
N ASN A 179 -5.24 -7.90 -0.90
CA ASN A 179 -6.09 -9.01 -1.34
C ASN A 179 -6.66 -9.80 -0.14
N ARG A 180 -5.81 -10.12 0.83
CA ARG A 180 -6.17 -10.82 2.08
C ARG A 180 -7.16 -10.09 2.99
N LYS A 181 -7.40 -8.79 2.76
CA LYS A 181 -8.36 -7.95 3.50
C LYS A 181 -9.55 -7.55 2.64
N ALA A 182 -9.51 -7.81 1.33
CA ALA A 182 -10.58 -7.44 0.41
C ALA A 182 -11.91 -8.11 0.79
N LYS A 183 -13.01 -7.43 0.46
CA LYS A 183 -14.35 -8.00 0.54
C LYS A 183 -14.48 -9.16 -0.44
N HIS A 184 -13.96 -8.98 -1.66
CA HIS A 184 -13.85 -9.95 -2.74
C HIS A 184 -12.36 -10.16 -3.09
N PRO A 185 -11.64 -11.08 -2.42
CA PRO A 185 -10.27 -11.43 -2.78
C PRO A 185 -10.24 -12.09 -4.17
N VAL A 186 -9.22 -11.81 -4.96
CA VAL A 186 -9.05 -12.36 -6.32
C VAL A 186 -7.94 -13.41 -6.38
N HIS A 187 -7.95 -14.22 -7.44
CA HIS A 187 -6.80 -15.04 -7.82
C HIS A 187 -5.63 -14.14 -8.26
N LEU A 188 -4.60 -14.06 -7.42
CA LEU A 188 -3.43 -13.21 -7.65
C LEU A 188 -2.22 -14.06 -8.06
N HIS A 189 -1.64 -13.72 -9.21
CA HIS A 189 -0.52 -14.44 -9.84
C HIS A 189 0.71 -13.56 -9.99
N ALA A 190 1.90 -14.17 -9.94
CA ALA A 190 3.18 -13.54 -10.20
C ALA A 190 3.93 -14.42 -11.20
N THR A 191 4.03 -13.94 -12.44
CA THR A 191 4.56 -14.71 -13.58
C THR A 191 5.98 -14.29 -13.91
N SER A 192 6.72 -15.15 -14.63
CA SER A 192 8.16 -14.99 -14.87
C SER A 192 8.97 -14.88 -13.57
N PHE A 193 8.51 -15.57 -12.52
CA PHE A 193 9.07 -15.52 -11.17
C PHE A 193 10.25 -16.49 -11.01
N HIS A 194 11.38 -16.17 -11.64
CA HIS A 194 12.60 -16.99 -11.63
C HIS A 194 13.87 -16.16 -11.39
N GLY A 195 15.02 -16.84 -11.37
CA GLY A 195 16.35 -16.23 -11.31
C GLY A 195 16.61 -15.34 -10.09
N PRO A 196 17.49 -14.33 -10.21
CA PRO A 196 17.89 -13.48 -9.08
C PRO A 196 16.73 -12.69 -8.46
N LEU A 197 15.66 -12.41 -9.22
CA LEU A 197 14.44 -11.78 -8.70
C LEU A 197 13.75 -12.70 -7.67
N LYS A 198 13.57 -13.98 -8.00
CA LYS A 198 12.99 -15.00 -7.11
C LYS A 198 13.82 -15.15 -5.83
N ASP A 199 15.14 -15.25 -5.96
CA ASP A 199 16.07 -15.41 -4.83
C ASP A 199 16.00 -14.20 -3.88
N LEU A 200 16.03 -12.99 -4.43
CA LEU A 200 15.89 -11.76 -3.66
C LEU A 200 14.50 -11.63 -3.02
N PHE A 201 13.44 -12.03 -3.72
CA PHE A 201 12.07 -12.02 -3.19
C PHE A 201 11.95 -12.93 -1.97
N VAL A 202 12.35 -14.20 -2.08
CA VAL A 202 12.29 -15.18 -0.98
C VAL A 202 13.19 -14.75 0.18
N LYS A 203 14.39 -14.22 -0.09
CA LYS A 203 15.29 -13.68 0.94
C LYS A 203 14.69 -12.52 1.73
N LEU A 204 13.96 -11.62 1.06
CA LEU A 204 13.32 -10.47 1.68
C LEU A 204 12.00 -10.82 2.36
N GLN A 205 11.29 -11.82 1.84
CA GLN A 205 10.01 -12.28 2.35
C GLN A 205 9.97 -13.81 2.50
N PRO A 206 10.67 -14.39 3.50
CA PRO A 206 10.81 -15.85 3.67
C PRO A 206 9.49 -16.61 3.89
N GLY A 207 8.40 -15.89 4.20
CA GLY A 207 7.07 -16.48 4.31
C GLY A 207 6.36 -16.67 2.97
N SER A 208 6.85 -16.11 1.86
CA SER A 208 6.15 -16.14 0.56
C SER A 208 5.87 -17.52 -0.03
N PRO A 209 6.69 -18.57 0.20
CA PRO A 209 6.34 -19.93 -0.26
C PRO A 209 5.07 -20.51 0.41
N HIS A 210 4.59 -19.90 1.49
CA HIS A 210 3.40 -20.32 2.24
C HIS A 210 2.19 -19.40 2.00
N TRP A 211 2.24 -18.57 0.95
CA TRP A 211 1.17 -17.65 0.62
C TRP A 211 0.14 -18.29 -0.32
N ASP A 212 -1.12 -17.91 -0.13
CA ASP A 212 -2.18 -17.99 -1.14
C ASP A 212 -1.94 -16.97 -2.26
N PHE A 213 -0.84 -17.17 -2.99
CA PHE A 213 -0.37 -16.35 -4.10
C PHE A 213 0.27 -17.29 -5.13
N HIS A 214 -0.23 -17.29 -6.35
CA HIS A 214 0.26 -18.17 -7.42
C HIS A 214 1.57 -17.62 -8.00
N PHE A 215 2.70 -18.00 -7.42
CA PHE A 215 4.03 -17.76 -8.00
C PHE A 215 4.31 -18.77 -9.11
N GLN A 216 4.63 -18.27 -10.31
CA GLN A 216 4.78 -19.07 -11.54
C GLN A 216 6.06 -18.67 -12.28
N GLU A 217 6.86 -19.66 -12.69
CA GLU A 217 8.08 -19.40 -13.46
C GLU A 217 7.81 -19.09 -14.94
N LYS A 218 6.65 -19.50 -15.46
CA LYS A 218 6.23 -19.26 -16.85
C LYS A 218 5.72 -17.84 -17.08
N ASP A 219 5.70 -17.41 -18.35
CA ASP A 219 5.02 -16.19 -18.78
C ASP A 219 3.49 -16.33 -18.63
N TYR A 220 2.79 -15.21 -18.50
CA TYR A 220 1.33 -15.21 -18.36
C TYR A 220 0.60 -15.69 -19.62
N ILE A 221 1.21 -15.63 -20.80
CA ILE A 221 0.66 -16.20 -22.04
C ILE A 221 0.59 -17.74 -21.97
N ASP A 222 1.54 -18.39 -21.30
CA ASP A 222 1.57 -19.86 -21.19
C ASP A 222 0.58 -20.41 -20.16
N LEU A 223 -0.09 -19.52 -19.42
CA LEU A 223 -0.98 -19.84 -18.30
C LEU A 223 -2.45 -19.50 -18.57
N PHE A 224 -2.72 -18.53 -19.46
CA PHE A 224 -4.05 -18.00 -19.69
C PHE A 224 -4.37 -17.90 -21.19
N GLN A 225 -5.64 -18.08 -21.54
CA GLN A 225 -6.14 -17.91 -22.92
C GLN A 225 -5.90 -16.47 -23.38
N LYS A 226 -5.23 -16.29 -24.53
CA LYS A 226 -4.76 -15.00 -25.04
C LYS A 226 -5.87 -13.95 -25.13
N GLU A 227 -7.06 -14.38 -25.52
CA GLU A 227 -8.27 -13.57 -25.73
C GLU A 227 -8.87 -13.03 -24.41
N LYS A 228 -8.49 -13.62 -23.27
CA LYS A 228 -8.88 -13.18 -21.94
C LYS A 228 -7.89 -12.18 -21.33
N ILE A 229 -6.68 -12.06 -21.86
CA ILE A 229 -5.62 -11.23 -21.29
C ILE A 229 -5.83 -9.75 -21.67
N VAL A 230 -5.82 -8.88 -20.67
CA VAL A 230 -5.82 -7.41 -20.83
C VAL A 230 -4.61 -6.85 -20.09
N TYR A 231 -3.61 -6.36 -20.82
CA TYR A 231 -2.43 -5.74 -20.23
C TYR A 231 -2.71 -4.28 -19.86
N LEU A 232 -2.51 -3.92 -18.59
CA LEU A 232 -2.75 -2.57 -18.10
C LEU A 232 -1.51 -1.69 -18.30
N SER A 233 -1.68 -0.59 -19.02
CA SER A 233 -0.63 0.40 -19.27
C SER A 233 -1.23 1.81 -19.29
N SER A 234 -0.57 2.77 -18.63
CA SER A 234 -0.96 4.18 -18.66
C SER A 234 -0.89 4.81 -20.04
N ASP A 235 -0.06 4.26 -20.93
CA ASP A 235 0.19 4.78 -22.27
C ASP A 235 -0.81 4.24 -23.32
N SER A 236 -1.64 3.25 -22.96
CA SER A 236 -2.67 2.68 -23.86
C SER A 236 -3.72 3.72 -24.25
N ASP A 237 -4.10 3.77 -25.53
CA ASP A 237 -5.21 4.61 -25.99
C ASP A 237 -6.57 4.14 -25.46
N ASN A 238 -6.82 2.83 -25.49
CA ASN A 238 -8.04 2.19 -24.97
C ASN A 238 -8.22 2.45 -23.47
N VAL A 239 -9.45 2.77 -23.04
CA VAL A 239 -9.81 3.00 -21.62
C VAL A 239 -10.54 1.77 -21.06
N LEU A 240 -10.18 1.34 -19.86
CA LEU A 240 -10.89 0.28 -19.14
C LEU A 240 -12.15 0.85 -18.47
N GLU A 241 -13.26 0.91 -19.22
CA GLU A 241 -14.53 1.44 -18.72
C GLU A 241 -15.16 0.57 -17.61
N LYS A 242 -15.04 -0.75 -17.72
CA LYS A 242 -15.61 -1.71 -16.78
C LYS A 242 -14.71 -2.93 -16.67
N MET A 243 -14.61 -3.49 -15.45
CA MET A 243 -13.98 -4.79 -15.25
C MET A 243 -14.94 -5.93 -15.63
N ASP A 244 -14.46 -6.85 -16.47
CA ASP A 244 -15.10 -8.13 -16.81
C ASP A 244 -14.45 -9.23 -15.98
N GLU A 245 -15.27 -10.03 -15.30
CA GLU A 245 -14.82 -11.11 -14.42
C GLU A 245 -14.18 -12.25 -15.26
N ASN A 246 -14.58 -12.43 -16.52
CA ASN A 246 -14.01 -13.49 -17.38
C ASN A 246 -12.60 -13.18 -17.94
N LYS A 247 -12.00 -12.04 -17.55
CA LYS A 247 -10.71 -11.56 -18.05
C LYS A 247 -9.57 -11.81 -17.06
N VAL A 248 -8.36 -11.62 -17.56
CA VAL A 248 -7.09 -11.69 -16.82
C VAL A 248 -6.40 -10.34 -16.96
N TYR A 249 -6.28 -9.60 -15.86
CA TYR A 249 -5.69 -8.26 -15.87
C TYR A 249 -4.21 -8.33 -15.49
N VAL A 250 -3.33 -7.94 -16.41
CA VAL A 250 -1.86 -7.97 -16.20
C VAL A 250 -1.37 -6.59 -15.81
N ILE A 251 -0.61 -6.51 -14.72
CA ILE A 251 0.07 -5.31 -14.22
C ILE A 251 1.57 -5.52 -14.40
N GLY A 252 2.25 -4.58 -15.08
CA GLY A 252 3.71 -4.62 -15.20
C GLY A 252 4.38 -4.47 -13.83
N GLY A 253 5.15 -5.47 -13.42
CA GLY A 253 5.88 -5.55 -12.16
C GLY A 253 7.18 -4.74 -12.16
N LEU A 254 7.13 -3.52 -12.69
CA LEU A 254 8.26 -2.64 -12.96
C LEU A 254 8.29 -1.44 -12.01
N VAL A 255 9.49 -1.05 -11.58
CA VAL A 255 9.78 0.24 -10.94
C VAL A 255 10.92 0.89 -11.70
N ASP A 256 10.59 1.82 -12.59
CA ASP A 256 11.53 2.50 -13.49
C ASP A 256 11.57 4.02 -13.30
N HIS A 257 10.77 4.56 -12.37
CA HIS A 257 10.53 6.01 -12.19
C HIS A 257 9.96 6.70 -13.45
N ASN A 258 9.27 5.95 -14.31
CA ASN A 258 8.79 6.34 -15.63
C ASN A 258 9.92 6.84 -16.55
N GLN A 259 10.97 6.02 -16.67
CA GLN A 259 12.03 6.16 -17.68
C GLN A 259 11.69 5.40 -18.96
N HIS A 260 11.05 4.24 -18.86
CA HIS A 260 10.68 3.35 -19.97
C HIS A 260 9.21 3.55 -20.39
N LYS A 261 8.87 4.79 -20.81
CA LYS A 261 7.53 5.14 -21.31
C LYS A 261 7.08 4.18 -22.40
N GLY A 262 5.83 3.72 -22.35
CA GLY A 262 5.24 2.83 -23.36
C GLY A 262 5.73 1.38 -23.32
N LEU A 263 6.67 0.99 -22.45
CA LEU A 263 7.25 -0.37 -22.46
C LEU A 263 6.20 -1.48 -22.27
N CYS A 264 5.30 -1.31 -21.31
CA CYS A 264 4.20 -2.27 -21.07
C CYS A 264 3.21 -2.33 -22.24
N LEU A 265 2.92 -1.18 -22.87
CA LEU A 265 2.07 -1.11 -24.07
C LEU A 265 2.74 -1.83 -25.24
N LYS A 266 4.02 -1.55 -25.51
CA LYS A 266 4.80 -2.16 -26.57
C LYS A 266 4.84 -3.69 -26.42
N ARG A 267 5.14 -4.20 -25.22
CA ARG A 267 5.08 -5.65 -24.93
C ARG A 267 3.72 -6.26 -25.23
N ALA A 268 2.64 -5.59 -24.86
CA ALA A 268 1.28 -6.05 -25.14
C ALA A 268 0.98 -6.09 -26.65
N GLN A 269 1.40 -5.05 -27.38
CA GLN A 269 1.23 -4.95 -28.83
C GLN A 269 2.06 -6.00 -29.59
N GLU A 270 3.34 -6.19 -29.23
CA GLU A 270 4.22 -7.21 -29.83
C GLU A 270 3.68 -8.62 -29.60
N LYS A 271 3.12 -8.89 -28.42
CA LYS A 271 2.43 -10.16 -28.10
C LYS A 271 1.02 -10.25 -28.71
N GLY A 272 0.49 -9.19 -29.31
CA GLY A 272 -0.85 -9.11 -29.89
C GLY A 272 -1.98 -9.29 -28.86
N LEU A 273 -1.83 -8.68 -27.68
CA LEU A 273 -2.77 -8.74 -26.57
C LEU A 273 -3.69 -7.52 -26.54
N ALA A 274 -4.88 -7.67 -25.96
CA ALA A 274 -5.67 -6.50 -25.58
C ALA A 274 -4.93 -5.70 -24.50
N HIS A 275 -5.02 -4.37 -24.57
CA HIS A 275 -4.41 -3.46 -23.60
C HIS A 275 -5.35 -2.31 -23.26
N ALA A 276 -5.25 -1.78 -22.04
CA ALA A 276 -6.08 -0.66 -21.57
C ALA A 276 -5.39 0.21 -20.51
N LYS A 277 -5.75 1.50 -20.44
CA LYS A 277 -5.44 2.41 -19.33
C LYS A 277 -6.61 2.52 -18.36
N LEU A 278 -6.32 2.77 -17.09
CA LEU A 278 -7.37 3.05 -16.09
C LEU A 278 -8.07 4.40 -16.40
N PRO A 279 -9.37 4.55 -16.12
CA PRO A 279 -10.17 5.75 -16.45
C PRO A 279 -9.90 6.98 -15.54
N ILE A 280 -8.66 7.15 -15.06
CA ILE A 280 -8.26 8.20 -14.11
C ILE A 280 -8.67 9.61 -14.61
N ASN A 281 -8.47 9.87 -15.90
CA ASN A 281 -8.72 11.18 -16.53
C ASN A 281 -10.18 11.66 -16.49
N LYS A 282 -11.14 10.74 -16.34
CA LYS A 282 -12.57 11.07 -16.28
C LYS A 282 -12.91 11.75 -14.96
N PHE A 283 -12.40 11.22 -13.86
CA PHE A 283 -12.83 11.56 -12.50
C PHE A 283 -11.84 12.47 -11.76
N ILE A 284 -10.56 12.46 -12.14
CA ILE A 284 -9.50 13.13 -11.38
C ILE A 284 -8.58 13.94 -12.30
N SER A 285 -8.45 15.22 -12.00
CA SER A 285 -7.25 15.98 -12.38
C SER A 285 -6.11 15.59 -11.44
N LEU A 286 -4.95 15.20 -11.99
CA LEU A 286 -3.73 14.98 -11.22
C LEU A 286 -2.70 16.02 -11.66
N SER A 287 -2.17 16.80 -10.72
CA SER A 287 -1.05 17.72 -10.95
C SER A 287 0.29 16.98 -11.20
N THR A 288 0.32 15.68 -10.94
CA THR A 288 1.51 14.82 -11.07
C THR A 288 1.33 13.78 -12.19
N ARG A 289 2.43 13.11 -12.57
CA ARG A 289 2.42 12.05 -13.60
C ARG A 289 1.37 10.98 -13.27
N LYS A 290 0.62 10.56 -14.29
CA LYS A 290 -0.54 9.66 -14.18
C LYS A 290 -0.16 8.17 -14.12
N VAL A 291 1.12 7.87 -13.94
CA VAL A 291 1.66 6.53 -13.76
C VAL A 291 1.54 6.15 -12.28
N LEU A 292 0.95 5.00 -12.03
CA LEU A 292 0.69 4.48 -10.69
C LEU A 292 1.62 3.29 -10.40
N THR A 293 1.92 3.08 -9.12
CA THR A 293 2.73 1.93 -8.68
C THR A 293 1.88 0.65 -8.69
N ILE A 294 2.53 -0.51 -8.78
CA ILE A 294 1.92 -1.86 -8.87
C ILE A 294 0.82 -2.03 -7.81
N ASN A 295 1.14 -1.64 -6.56
CA ASN A 295 0.20 -1.76 -5.45
C ASN A 295 -1.02 -0.84 -5.57
N HIS A 296 -0.87 0.39 -6.09
CA HIS A 296 -2.02 1.29 -6.25
C HIS A 296 -2.93 0.81 -7.38
N VAL A 297 -2.36 0.33 -8.50
CA VAL A 297 -3.14 -0.29 -9.59
C VAL A 297 -3.94 -1.47 -9.04
N PHE A 298 -3.28 -2.40 -8.33
CA PHE A 298 -3.96 -3.54 -7.71
C PHE A 298 -5.06 -3.12 -6.72
N GLU A 299 -4.79 -2.14 -5.85
CA GLU A 299 -5.74 -1.68 -4.84
C GLU A 299 -6.97 -1.01 -5.47
N ILE A 300 -6.78 -0.23 -6.54
CA ILE A 300 -7.86 0.38 -7.33
C ILE A 300 -8.72 -0.69 -7.99
N LEU A 301 -8.13 -1.73 -8.61
CA LEU A 301 -8.88 -2.84 -9.20
C LEU A 301 -9.67 -3.60 -8.12
N SER A 302 -9.03 -3.92 -6.99
CA SER A 302 -9.66 -4.60 -5.86
C SER A 302 -10.82 -3.79 -5.27
N LYS A 303 -10.70 -2.45 -5.24
CA LYS A 303 -11.78 -1.54 -4.84
C LYS A 303 -12.91 -1.48 -5.87
N ASN A 304 -12.59 -1.41 -7.16
CA ASN A 304 -13.59 -1.35 -8.22
C ASN A 304 -14.43 -2.63 -8.31
N LEU A 305 -13.87 -3.80 -7.99
CA LEU A 305 -14.63 -5.05 -7.88
C LEU A 305 -15.66 -5.01 -6.73
N GLU A 306 -15.39 -4.27 -5.65
CA GLU A 306 -16.26 -4.09 -4.49
C GLU A 306 -17.33 -3.01 -4.69
N THR A 307 -16.96 -1.85 -5.25
CA THR A 307 -17.84 -0.67 -5.36
C THR A 307 -18.52 -0.55 -6.73
N ARG A 308 -17.89 -1.10 -7.79
CA ARG A 308 -18.19 -0.87 -9.21
C ARG A 308 -18.12 0.61 -9.63
N ASP A 309 -17.54 1.44 -8.78
CA ASP A 309 -17.31 2.88 -9.00
C ASP A 309 -15.79 3.14 -9.11
N TRP A 310 -15.34 3.66 -10.25
CA TRP A 310 -13.95 4.03 -10.47
C TRP A 310 -13.53 5.27 -9.67
N LYS A 311 -14.40 6.28 -9.56
CA LYS A 311 -14.16 7.51 -8.81
C LYS A 311 -13.93 7.16 -7.33
N GLU A 312 -14.83 6.42 -6.70
CA GLU A 312 -14.64 5.97 -5.30
C GLU A 312 -13.34 5.15 -5.13
N SER A 313 -13.05 4.26 -6.09
CA SER A 313 -11.82 3.46 -6.09
C SER A 313 -10.56 4.31 -6.16
N PHE A 314 -10.53 5.35 -6.99
CA PHE A 314 -9.39 6.25 -7.07
C PHE A 314 -9.27 7.14 -5.81
N PHE A 315 -10.37 7.72 -5.32
CA PHE A 315 -10.37 8.60 -4.14
C PHE A 315 -9.99 7.87 -2.85
N SER A 316 -10.31 6.57 -2.72
CA SER A 316 -9.93 5.75 -1.56
C SER A 316 -8.45 5.34 -1.54
N VAL A 317 -7.81 5.22 -2.71
CA VAL A 317 -6.42 4.73 -2.85
C VAL A 317 -5.39 5.83 -3.07
N LEU A 318 -5.72 6.85 -3.87
CA LEU A 318 -4.76 7.88 -4.24
C LEU A 318 -4.54 8.89 -3.11
N PRO A 319 -3.30 9.21 -2.72
CA PRO A 319 -3.05 10.17 -1.64
C PRO A 319 -3.59 11.56 -1.98
N LYS A 320 -4.39 12.17 -1.08
CA LYS A 320 -4.95 13.53 -1.22
C LYS A 320 -3.95 14.58 -1.70
N ARG A 321 -2.69 14.48 -1.23
CA ARG A 321 -1.55 15.34 -1.65
C ARG A 321 -1.18 15.30 -3.14
N LYS A 322 -1.77 14.41 -3.95
CA LYS A 322 -1.57 14.38 -5.41
C LYS A 322 -2.42 15.42 -6.18
N GLY A 323 -3.10 16.32 -5.47
CA GLY A 323 -3.93 17.38 -6.07
C GLY A 323 -5.17 16.79 -6.75
N ILE A 324 -5.87 15.90 -6.03
CA ILE A 324 -7.07 15.23 -6.54
C ILE A 324 -8.22 16.24 -6.59
N GLU A 325 -8.47 16.80 -7.77
CA GLU A 325 -9.62 17.64 -8.05
C GLU A 325 -10.71 16.83 -8.74
N ASP A 326 -11.93 16.92 -8.20
CA ASP A 326 -13.10 16.22 -8.71
C ASP A 326 -13.62 16.90 -9.99
N LYS A 327 -13.59 16.17 -11.11
CA LYS A 327 -14.26 16.62 -12.32
C LYS A 327 -15.76 16.35 -12.19
N LYS A 328 -16.55 17.41 -12.09
CA LYS A 328 -17.99 17.32 -12.35
C LYS A 328 -18.19 16.83 -13.79
N GLU A 329 -19.08 15.87 -13.97
CA GLU A 329 -19.51 15.48 -15.32
C GLU A 329 -20.24 16.67 -15.96
N GLU A 330 -19.72 17.16 -17.08
CA GLU A 330 -20.47 18.09 -17.92
C GLU A 330 -21.64 17.32 -18.53
N VAL A 331 -22.84 17.59 -18.02
CA VAL A 331 -24.08 17.09 -18.61
C VAL A 331 -24.21 17.76 -19.98
N VAL A 332 -23.82 17.04 -21.03
CA VAL A 332 -24.08 17.44 -22.41
C VAL A 332 -25.59 17.33 -22.64
N VAL A 333 -26.30 18.42 -22.37
CA VAL A 333 -27.70 18.58 -22.76
C VAL A 333 -27.74 18.58 -24.28
N ALA A 334 -28.16 17.47 -24.87
CA ALA A 334 -28.46 17.40 -26.29
C ALA A 334 -29.71 18.25 -26.56
N THR A 335 -29.49 19.40 -27.22
CA THR A 335 -30.52 20.31 -27.75
C THR A 335 -30.84 19.97 -29.19
#